data_AF-A0A3B8LF68-F1
#
_entry.id   AF-A0A3B8LF68-F1
#
_cell.length_a   1.000
_cell.length_b   1.000
_cell.length_c   1.000
_cell.angle_alpha   90.00
_cell.angle_beta   90.00
_cell.angle_gamma   90.00
#
_symmetry.space_group_name_H-M   'P 1'
#
loop_
_entity.id
_entity.type
_entity.pdbx_description
1 polymer ?
#
loop_
_entity_poly.entity_id
_entity_poly.type
_entity_poly.pdbx_seq_one_letter_code
_entity_poly.pdbx_strand_id
1 'polypeptide(L)'
;MGFVRQREEDEDVDEEDDASASVLLPSAQLSHIFLVSYVSCTLFIIHSFLTPTHGEHVVMTKRIGIRRDDKNQWEARVPLTPKQVAYLKREHGIETWIQPSEIRTFPDDAYREAGAEVREDISDCPVTFGVKEMPASMFEASKCYVFFAHVIKGQPYNMDMLQHMMDTGGHLVDYERIVDEHNRRLIFFGRFAGMAGMMDSLWLMGQRLQAEGIENPLSAIKQTYAYDGWVEMQKALADVSEVINEQGLPEALTPMVCGVVGDGNVSRGAQEVLSCLPHINITPAELLKLEESGEYSKKHIYQVVFQEEDWLAHKDDSVAFERQAYYGEPAAYKSTFDRYLPSLDMLINAIYWDPTGPRLIEREAFRNWWLEAPRSLRVIGDLSCDIGGGVELTEKATQIDNPSFIYHPKSDSFEDGVYGEEAGPSILAVDNLPCEMPKDASEQFGEMLLPFVAGMVDADFSKDLEETGLPEPIQRALIVKGGELMPAYHYLREYLPKK
;
A
#
# COMPACT_ATOMS: atom_id res chain seq x y z
N MET A 1 10.35 25.29 -6.00
CA MET A 1 10.42 23.98 -5.34
C MET A 1 9.15 23.81 -4.54
N GLY A 2 8.14 23.18 -5.13
CA GLY A 2 6.92 22.78 -4.44
C GLY A 2 6.75 21.30 -4.71
N PHE A 3 7.13 20.46 -3.76
CA PHE A 3 6.82 19.04 -3.81
C PHE A 3 5.30 18.91 -3.70
N VAL A 4 4.69 18.22 -4.66
CA VAL A 4 3.29 17.78 -4.52
C VAL A 4 3.29 16.69 -3.46
N ARG A 5 3.05 17.11 -2.21
CA ARG A 5 2.81 16.24 -1.05
C ARG A 5 1.55 15.41 -1.34
N GLN A 6 1.63 14.09 -1.19
CA GLN A 6 0.44 13.22 -1.15
C GLN A 6 0.33 12.64 0.25
N ARG A 7 -0.85 12.80 0.86
CA ARG A 7 -1.25 12.16 2.11
C ARG A 7 -2.47 11.28 1.89
N GLU A 8 -2.50 10.22 2.68
CA GLU A 8 -3.72 9.55 3.11
C GLU A 8 -4.35 10.43 4.21
N GLU A 9 -5.48 11.06 3.91
CA GLU A 9 -6.34 11.75 4.89
C GLU A 9 -7.67 10.97 4.93
N ASP A 10 -7.90 10.20 5.99
CA ASP A 10 -9.22 9.65 6.32
C ASP A 10 -9.75 10.48 7.50
N GLU A 11 -10.73 11.35 7.26
CA GLU A 11 -11.52 11.99 8.33
C GLU A 11 -12.96 11.47 8.29
N ASP A 12 -13.48 11.24 9.49
CA ASP A 12 -14.81 10.71 9.82
C ASP A 12 -15.95 11.61 9.31
N VAL A 13 -17.02 10.99 8.80
CA VAL A 13 -18.28 11.68 8.47
C VAL A 13 -19.36 11.16 9.39
N ASP A 14 -19.79 12.02 10.32
CA ASP A 14 -21.00 11.86 11.12
C ASP A 14 -22.24 11.93 10.21
N GLU A 15 -23.08 10.89 10.29
CA GLU A 15 -24.44 10.87 9.72
C GLU A 15 -25.38 11.76 10.56
N GLU A 16 -26.03 12.75 9.93
CA GLU A 16 -27.29 13.30 10.42
C GLU A 16 -28.34 13.39 9.31
N ASP A 17 -29.55 12.99 9.70
CA ASP A 17 -30.71 12.64 8.91
C ASP A 17 -31.61 13.85 8.58
N ASP A 18 -32.30 13.70 7.44
CA ASP A 18 -33.69 14.10 7.15
C ASP A 18 -34.12 15.59 7.03
N ALA A 19 -34.68 15.95 5.86
CA ALA A 19 -36.08 16.43 5.74
C ALA A 19 -36.43 17.05 4.36
N SER A 20 -37.39 16.40 3.71
CA SER A 20 -38.39 16.84 2.71
C SER A 20 -38.50 18.33 2.29
N ALA A 21 -38.72 18.56 0.98
CA ALA A 21 -39.86 19.35 0.48
C ALA A 21 -40.05 19.23 -1.05
N SER A 22 -41.17 18.61 -1.44
CA SER A 22 -41.83 18.74 -2.75
C SER A 22 -42.31 20.17 -3.01
N VAL A 23 -42.38 20.62 -4.27
CA VAL A 23 -43.50 21.44 -4.83
C VAL A 23 -43.36 21.67 -6.36
N LEU A 24 -44.34 21.14 -7.08
CA LEU A 24 -45.13 21.64 -8.22
C LEU A 24 -44.49 22.25 -9.50
N LEU A 25 -44.80 21.57 -10.62
CA LEU A 25 -44.91 22.10 -11.99
C LEU A 25 -46.05 23.13 -12.13
N PRO A 26 -46.06 23.89 -13.24
CA PRO A 26 -47.20 23.78 -14.13
C PRO A 26 -46.88 23.73 -15.64
N SER A 27 -47.77 23.01 -16.32
CA SER A 27 -48.01 22.84 -17.75
C SER A 27 -48.54 24.08 -18.47
N ALA A 28 -48.39 24.12 -19.81
CA ALA A 28 -49.46 24.32 -20.84
C ALA A 28 -48.85 24.90 -22.15
N GLN A 29 -48.88 24.17 -23.28
CA GLN A 29 -49.82 24.33 -24.43
C GLN A 29 -49.44 25.51 -25.39
N LEU A 30 -49.50 25.46 -26.73
CA LEU A 30 -50.50 24.91 -27.66
C LEU A 30 -50.02 25.08 -29.13
N SER A 31 -50.38 24.15 -30.02
CA SER A 31 -50.88 24.35 -31.43
C SER A 31 -49.95 24.91 -32.53
N HIS A 32 -50.06 24.64 -33.84
CA HIS A 32 -50.73 23.65 -34.71
C HIS A 32 -50.36 23.99 -36.19
N ILE A 33 -50.26 22.97 -37.06
CA ILE A 33 -50.72 22.94 -38.48
C ILE A 33 -49.97 23.77 -39.54
N PHE A 34 -49.40 23.10 -40.56
CA PHE A 34 -49.97 23.06 -41.93
C PHE A 34 -49.31 21.98 -42.80
N LEU A 35 -50.17 21.21 -43.47
CA LEU A 35 -49.90 20.14 -44.44
C LEU A 35 -50.05 20.71 -45.86
N VAL A 36 -49.71 19.89 -46.88
CA VAL A 36 -49.98 20.03 -48.35
C VAL A 36 -48.78 20.67 -49.10
N SER A 37 -48.10 20.06 -50.10
CA SER A 37 -48.59 19.35 -51.28
C SER A 37 -47.46 18.64 -52.09
N TYR A 38 -47.79 17.47 -52.65
CA TYR A 38 -47.45 16.95 -54.00
C TYR A 38 -46.02 16.53 -54.42
N VAL A 39 -45.83 15.20 -54.41
CA VAL A 39 -45.54 14.33 -55.58
C VAL A 39 -44.86 14.99 -56.79
N SER A 40 -43.56 14.74 -56.96
CA SER A 40 -42.95 14.34 -58.23
C SER A 40 -41.51 13.87 -58.01
N CYS A 41 -40.99 13.01 -58.87
CA CYS A 41 -39.62 12.46 -58.89
C CYS A 41 -39.34 11.22 -58.01
N THR A 42 -40.17 10.19 -58.18
CA THR A 42 -39.69 8.80 -58.12
C THR A 42 -39.19 8.41 -59.52
N LEU A 43 -38.13 7.59 -59.60
CA LEU A 43 -37.36 7.19 -60.80
C LEU A 43 -36.20 8.12 -61.20
N PHE A 44 -35.14 8.20 -60.39
CA PHE A 44 -33.73 8.20 -60.89
C PHE A 44 -32.65 8.04 -59.79
N ILE A 45 -32.98 7.46 -58.62
CA ILE A 45 -31.97 7.16 -57.56
C ILE A 45 -32.21 5.74 -57.03
N ILE A 46 -32.07 4.73 -57.89
CA ILE A 46 -31.95 3.33 -57.47
C ILE A 46 -30.91 2.68 -58.39
N HIS A 47 -29.63 3.06 -58.27
CA HIS A 47 -28.49 2.27 -58.78
C HIS A 47 -27.12 2.63 -58.14
N SER A 48 -27.09 3.23 -56.94
CA SER A 48 -25.80 3.52 -56.24
C SER A 48 -25.80 3.23 -54.74
N PHE A 49 -26.72 2.41 -54.23
CA PHE A 49 -26.73 2.01 -52.82
C PHE A 49 -26.87 0.50 -52.64
N LEU A 50 -26.00 -0.28 -53.30
CA LEU A 50 -25.78 -1.70 -52.98
C LEU A 50 -24.32 -2.06 -53.25
N THR A 51 -23.40 -1.39 -52.55
CA THR A 51 -22.14 -2.01 -52.16
C THR A 51 -22.10 -1.93 -50.64
N PRO A 52 -22.20 -3.06 -49.92
CA PRO A 52 -21.86 -3.05 -48.51
C PRO A 52 -20.35 -2.80 -48.46
N THR A 53 -19.96 -1.56 -48.17
CA THR A 53 -18.65 -1.34 -47.55
C THR A 53 -18.72 -2.11 -46.25
N HIS A 54 -18.18 -3.33 -46.24
CA HIS A 54 -17.71 -3.95 -45.01
C HIS A 54 -16.60 -3.01 -44.52
N GLY A 55 -16.99 -1.97 -43.78
CA GLY A 55 -16.13 -1.50 -42.72
C GLY A 55 -15.99 -2.72 -41.84
N GLU A 56 -14.80 -3.30 -41.84
CA GLU A 56 -14.41 -4.20 -40.76
C GLU A 56 -14.70 -3.44 -39.48
N HIS A 57 -15.79 -3.79 -38.80
CA HIS A 57 -15.82 -3.65 -37.36
C HIS A 57 -14.69 -4.55 -36.91
N VAL A 58 -13.49 -3.98 -36.78
CA VAL A 58 -12.43 -4.56 -35.96
C VAL A 58 -13.09 -4.67 -34.60
N VAL A 59 -13.57 -5.87 -34.28
CA VAL A 59 -13.94 -6.20 -32.92
C VAL A 59 -12.63 -6.06 -32.18
N MET A 60 -12.41 -4.90 -31.56
CA MET A 60 -11.27 -4.67 -30.69
C MET A 60 -11.32 -5.80 -29.67
N THR A 61 -10.35 -6.70 -29.75
CA THR A 61 -10.30 -7.86 -28.89
C THR A 61 -10.16 -7.34 -27.46
N LYS A 62 -11.23 -7.45 -26.66
CA LYS A 62 -11.20 -7.06 -25.25
C LYS A 62 -10.31 -8.03 -24.52
N ARG A 63 -9.02 -7.69 -24.40
CA ARG A 63 -8.01 -8.60 -23.86
C ARG A 63 -7.07 -7.85 -22.94
N ILE A 64 -6.69 -8.52 -21.86
CA ILE A 64 -5.64 -8.08 -20.95
C ILE A 64 -4.53 -9.12 -20.87
N GLY A 65 -3.31 -8.62 -20.69
CA GLY A 65 -2.14 -9.41 -20.35
C GLY A 65 -1.86 -9.31 -18.86
N ILE A 66 -1.57 -10.42 -18.20
CA ILE A 66 -0.99 -10.44 -16.85
C ILE A 66 0.43 -11.01 -16.97
N ARG A 67 1.40 -10.15 -16.72
CA ARG A 67 2.81 -10.53 -16.70
C ARG A 67 3.12 -11.34 -15.44
N ARG A 68 4.08 -12.27 -15.52
CA ARG A 68 4.68 -12.88 -14.32
C ARG A 68 5.58 -11.86 -13.63
N ASP A 69 5.47 -11.75 -12.31
CA ASP A 69 6.50 -11.03 -11.55
C ASP A 69 7.77 -11.90 -11.46
N ASP A 70 8.92 -11.25 -11.50
CA ASP A 70 10.25 -11.84 -11.50
C ASP A 70 11.25 -11.02 -10.66
N LYS A 71 10.76 -10.07 -9.86
CA LYS A 71 11.61 -9.17 -9.06
C LYS A 71 12.47 -9.94 -8.06
N ASN A 72 11.87 -10.87 -7.35
CA ASN A 72 12.53 -11.79 -6.43
C ASN A 72 11.60 -12.99 -6.12
N GLN A 73 12.09 -13.97 -5.37
CA GLN A 73 11.34 -15.18 -5.02
C GLN A 73 10.09 -14.94 -4.16
N TRP A 74 10.04 -13.79 -3.47
CA TRP A 74 8.97 -13.45 -2.54
C TRP A 74 7.80 -12.71 -3.20
N GLU A 75 7.99 -12.15 -4.39
CA GLU A 75 6.96 -11.43 -5.12
C GLU A 75 5.98 -12.39 -5.81
N ALA A 76 5.23 -13.13 -4.99
CA ALA A 76 4.23 -14.10 -5.42
C ALA A 76 2.84 -13.47 -5.67
N ARG A 77 2.69 -12.15 -5.43
CA ARG A 77 1.43 -11.42 -5.61
C ARG A 77 1.06 -11.28 -7.08
N VAL A 78 -0.21 -10.95 -7.31
CA VAL A 78 -0.77 -10.71 -8.64
C VAL A 78 -1.68 -9.50 -8.63
N PRO A 79 -1.80 -8.77 -9.76
CA PRO A 79 -2.73 -7.65 -9.86
C PRO A 79 -4.19 -8.13 -9.92
N LEU A 80 -4.44 -9.33 -10.45
CA LEU A 80 -5.77 -9.93 -10.58
C LEU A 80 -5.71 -11.43 -10.29
N THR A 81 -6.57 -11.89 -9.38
CA THR A 81 -6.71 -13.30 -8.99
C THR A 81 -7.55 -14.09 -10.00
N PRO A 82 -7.51 -15.43 -9.98
CA PRO A 82 -8.37 -16.26 -10.84
C PRO A 82 -9.87 -15.91 -10.73
N LYS A 83 -10.36 -15.63 -9.52
CA LYS A 83 -11.75 -15.21 -9.27
C LYS A 83 -12.11 -13.91 -10.00
N GLN A 84 -11.21 -12.94 -9.98
CA GLN A 84 -11.39 -11.65 -10.65
C GLN A 84 -11.27 -11.77 -12.16
N VAL A 85 -10.37 -12.61 -12.66
CA VAL A 85 -10.28 -12.94 -14.10
C VAL A 85 -11.57 -13.59 -14.60
N ALA A 86 -12.12 -14.56 -13.87
CA ALA A 86 -13.40 -15.18 -14.20
C ALA A 86 -14.55 -14.15 -14.21
N TYR A 87 -14.53 -13.21 -13.26
CA TYR A 87 -15.48 -12.09 -13.23
C TYR A 87 -15.36 -11.21 -14.49
N LEU A 88 -14.15 -10.77 -14.85
CA LEU A 88 -13.91 -9.91 -16.02
C LEU A 88 -14.41 -10.57 -17.32
N LYS A 89 -14.15 -11.87 -17.47
CA LYS A 89 -14.64 -12.64 -18.61
C LYS A 89 -16.17 -12.69 -18.66
N ARG A 90 -16.82 -12.98 -17.52
CA ARG A 90 -18.28 -13.16 -17.43
C ARG A 90 -19.04 -11.85 -17.60
N GLU A 91 -18.62 -10.79 -16.91
CA GLU A 91 -19.36 -9.53 -16.85
C GLU A 91 -19.00 -8.56 -17.98
N HIS A 92 -17.75 -8.61 -18.47
CA HIS A 92 -17.25 -7.64 -19.46
C HIS A 92 -16.82 -8.27 -20.79
N GLY A 93 -16.81 -9.61 -20.89
CA GLY A 93 -16.32 -10.31 -22.08
C GLY A 93 -14.82 -10.14 -22.30
N ILE A 94 -14.06 -9.78 -21.26
CA ILE A 94 -12.62 -9.53 -21.35
C ILE A 94 -11.87 -10.86 -21.26
N GLU A 95 -11.11 -11.18 -22.31
CA GLU A 95 -10.16 -12.29 -22.33
C GLU A 95 -8.91 -11.94 -21.51
N THR A 96 -8.33 -12.94 -20.85
CA THR A 96 -7.07 -12.77 -20.11
C THR A 96 -6.04 -13.74 -20.63
N TRP A 97 -4.88 -13.21 -21.02
CA TRP A 97 -3.68 -13.98 -21.26
C TRP A 97 -2.71 -13.77 -20.11
N ILE A 98 -2.17 -14.85 -19.54
CA ILE A 98 -1.29 -14.77 -18.38
C ILE A 98 -0.01 -15.56 -18.64
N GLN A 99 1.12 -14.98 -18.26
CA GLN A 99 2.40 -15.68 -18.33
C GLN A 99 2.47 -16.78 -17.26
N PRO A 100 3.02 -17.97 -17.59
CA PRO A 100 3.25 -19.00 -16.58
C PRO A 100 4.27 -18.49 -15.56
N SER A 101 4.11 -18.89 -14.30
CA SER A 101 5.00 -18.48 -13.20
C SER A 101 5.12 -19.60 -12.17
N GLU A 102 6.35 -19.85 -11.73
CA GLU A 102 6.65 -20.84 -10.69
C GLU A 102 6.50 -20.27 -9.26
N ILE A 103 6.57 -18.95 -9.10
CA ILE A 103 6.54 -18.28 -7.78
C ILE A 103 5.17 -17.70 -7.43
N ARG A 104 4.30 -17.48 -8.42
CA ARG A 104 2.99 -16.87 -8.23
C ARG A 104 2.13 -17.71 -7.27
N THR A 105 1.49 -17.03 -6.32
CA THR A 105 0.70 -17.68 -5.26
C THR A 105 -0.51 -18.48 -5.77
N PHE A 106 -1.06 -18.09 -6.93
CA PHE A 106 -2.11 -18.82 -7.62
C PHE A 106 -1.52 -19.62 -8.80
N PRO A 107 -1.68 -20.95 -8.83
CA PRO A 107 -1.10 -21.78 -9.88
C PRO A 107 -1.74 -21.54 -11.24
N ASP A 108 -1.00 -21.83 -12.32
CA ASP A 108 -1.47 -21.68 -13.70
C ASP A 108 -2.82 -22.37 -13.97
N ASP A 109 -3.03 -23.56 -13.39
CA ASP A 109 -4.26 -24.32 -13.58
C ASP A 109 -5.49 -23.60 -13.03
N ALA A 110 -5.35 -22.86 -11.91
CA ALA A 110 -6.45 -22.05 -11.38
C ALA A 110 -6.87 -20.94 -12.36
N TYR A 111 -5.92 -20.36 -13.11
CA TYR A 111 -6.22 -19.40 -14.17
C TYR A 111 -6.87 -20.05 -15.40
N ARG A 112 -6.42 -21.24 -15.79
CA ARG A 112 -7.06 -22.02 -16.87
C ARG A 112 -8.51 -22.32 -16.53
N GLU A 113 -8.78 -22.76 -15.31
CA GLU A 113 -10.13 -23.02 -14.79
C GLU A 113 -10.99 -21.75 -14.73
N ALA A 114 -10.39 -20.60 -14.40
CA ALA A 114 -11.04 -19.28 -14.46
C ALA A 114 -11.29 -18.79 -15.91
N GLY A 115 -10.80 -19.52 -16.92
CA GLY A 115 -11.02 -19.24 -18.33
C GLY A 115 -9.99 -18.30 -18.98
N ALA A 116 -8.82 -18.13 -18.36
CA ALA A 116 -7.66 -17.46 -18.96
C ALA A 116 -6.86 -18.41 -19.87
N GLU A 117 -6.06 -17.83 -20.76
CA GLU A 117 -5.07 -18.55 -21.56
C GLU A 117 -3.69 -18.37 -20.94
N VAL A 118 -3.06 -19.48 -20.52
CA VAL A 118 -1.70 -19.45 -19.96
C VAL A 118 -0.69 -19.60 -21.10
N ARG A 119 0.11 -18.55 -21.35
CA ARG A 119 1.08 -18.50 -22.45
C ARG A 119 2.19 -17.49 -22.19
N GLU A 120 3.37 -17.77 -22.74
CA GLU A 120 4.55 -16.91 -22.65
C GLU A 120 4.38 -15.57 -23.37
N ASP A 121 3.91 -15.63 -24.60
CA ASP A 121 3.73 -14.47 -25.45
C ASP A 121 2.36 -13.84 -25.21
N ILE A 122 2.38 -12.67 -24.58
CA ILE A 122 1.21 -11.84 -24.29
C ILE A 122 1.18 -10.56 -25.14
N SER A 123 1.97 -10.49 -26.21
CA SER A 123 2.13 -9.27 -27.02
C SER A 123 0.84 -8.83 -27.73
N ASP A 124 -0.13 -9.69 -28.00
CA ASP A 124 -1.41 -9.21 -28.57
C ASP A 124 -2.35 -8.57 -27.54
N CYS A 125 -1.91 -8.37 -26.28
CA CYS A 125 -2.69 -7.70 -25.25
C CYS A 125 -2.48 -6.17 -25.30
N PRO A 126 -3.52 -5.36 -25.53
CA PRO A 126 -3.40 -3.89 -25.57
C PRO A 126 -3.09 -3.29 -24.19
N VAL A 127 -3.51 -3.95 -23.11
CA VAL A 127 -3.24 -3.55 -21.72
C VAL A 127 -2.54 -4.70 -21.00
N THR A 128 -1.38 -4.43 -20.39
CA THR A 128 -0.61 -5.40 -19.61
C THR A 128 -0.47 -4.95 -18.16
N PHE A 129 -0.87 -5.81 -17.23
CA PHE A 129 -0.78 -5.61 -15.79
C PHE A 129 0.41 -6.38 -15.20
N GLY A 130 1.07 -5.78 -14.22
CA GLY A 130 2.06 -6.44 -13.35
C GLY A 130 2.08 -5.77 -11.99
N VAL A 131 2.66 -6.41 -10.97
CA VAL A 131 2.76 -5.78 -9.64
C VAL A 131 3.94 -4.81 -9.61
N LYS A 132 5.14 -5.29 -9.93
CA LYS A 132 6.39 -4.50 -9.92
C LYS A 132 6.84 -4.05 -11.32
N GLU A 133 7.95 -3.31 -11.34
CA GLU A 133 8.58 -2.80 -12.56
C GLU A 133 8.82 -3.87 -13.64
N MET A 134 8.74 -3.46 -14.91
CA MET A 134 8.89 -4.34 -16.07
C MET A 134 10.21 -4.12 -16.82
N PRO A 135 10.84 -5.19 -17.36
CA PRO A 135 12.01 -5.06 -18.22
C PRO A 135 11.71 -4.14 -19.39
N ALA A 136 12.63 -3.21 -19.65
CA ALA A 136 12.52 -2.26 -20.74
C ALA A 136 12.16 -2.93 -22.09
N SER A 137 12.74 -4.09 -22.37
CA SER A 137 12.50 -4.86 -23.60
C SER A 137 11.05 -5.30 -23.84
N MET A 138 10.17 -5.20 -22.84
CA MET A 138 8.76 -5.56 -22.96
C MET A 138 7.91 -4.42 -23.56
N PHE A 139 8.40 -3.18 -23.53
CA PHE A 139 7.60 -2.03 -23.93
C PHE A 139 7.46 -1.92 -25.44
N GLU A 140 6.22 -1.85 -25.89
CA GLU A 140 5.84 -1.75 -27.29
C GLU A 140 4.97 -0.51 -27.51
N ALA A 141 5.03 0.03 -28.74
CA ALA A 141 4.27 1.20 -29.12
C ALA A 141 2.76 0.98 -28.94
N SER A 142 2.06 2.04 -28.49
CA SER A 142 0.60 2.08 -28.37
C SER A 142 -0.01 1.09 -27.35
N LYS A 143 0.79 0.38 -26.55
CA LYS A 143 0.30 -0.47 -25.45
C LYS A 143 0.30 0.26 -24.12
N CYS A 144 -0.66 -0.09 -23.28
CA CYS A 144 -0.75 0.41 -21.91
C CYS A 144 -0.18 -0.60 -20.91
N TYR A 145 0.74 -0.13 -20.07
CA TYR A 145 1.32 -0.91 -18.98
C TYR A 145 0.88 -0.33 -17.65
N VAL A 146 0.42 -1.20 -16.75
CA VAL A 146 -0.14 -0.83 -15.44
C VAL A 146 0.61 -1.57 -14.34
N PHE A 147 1.41 -0.84 -13.54
CA PHE A 147 2.25 -1.41 -12.48
C PHE A 147 2.77 -0.34 -11.52
N PHE A 148 3.39 -0.74 -10.40
CA PHE A 148 4.18 0.17 -9.57
C PHE A 148 5.51 0.47 -10.26
N ALA A 149 5.60 1.59 -10.97
CA ALA A 149 6.79 1.91 -11.73
C ALA A 149 7.91 2.49 -10.86
N HIS A 150 7.57 3.00 -9.67
CA HIS A 150 8.50 3.68 -8.77
C HIS A 150 9.30 4.75 -9.53
N VAL A 151 8.63 5.61 -10.28
CA VAL A 151 9.25 6.73 -11.03
C VAL A 151 8.84 8.09 -10.50
N ILE A 152 7.72 8.17 -9.77
CA ILE A 152 7.07 9.43 -9.41
C ILE A 152 7.91 10.36 -8.53
N LYS A 153 8.91 9.84 -7.82
CA LYS A 153 9.86 10.60 -6.98
C LYS A 153 11.20 10.81 -7.69
N GLY A 154 11.30 10.48 -8.99
CA GLY A 154 12.54 10.54 -9.76
C GLY A 154 13.55 9.47 -9.35
N GLN A 155 13.08 8.28 -8.96
CA GLN A 155 13.94 7.22 -8.42
C GLN A 155 14.97 6.77 -9.47
N PRO A 156 16.28 6.97 -9.21
CA PRO A 156 17.31 6.82 -10.25
C PRO A 156 17.34 5.44 -10.93
N TYR A 157 17.04 4.38 -10.18
CA TYR A 157 17.11 3.00 -10.66
C TYR A 157 16.05 2.65 -11.73
N ASN A 158 14.95 3.40 -11.82
CA ASN A 158 13.87 3.15 -12.80
C ASN A 158 13.74 4.24 -13.87
N MET A 159 14.58 5.29 -13.83
CA MET A 159 14.51 6.35 -14.84
C MET A 159 14.94 5.88 -16.24
N ASP A 160 15.86 4.92 -16.34
CA ASP A 160 16.24 4.30 -17.62
C ASP A 160 15.07 3.50 -18.23
N MET A 161 14.32 2.78 -17.38
CA MET A 161 13.11 2.05 -17.80
C MET A 161 12.04 3.03 -18.32
N LEU A 162 11.82 4.14 -17.61
CA LEU A 162 10.89 5.18 -18.04
C LEU A 162 11.31 5.79 -19.38
N GLN A 163 12.59 6.14 -19.53
CA GLN A 163 13.13 6.69 -20.77
C GLN A 163 12.93 5.71 -21.94
N HIS A 164 13.18 4.41 -21.72
CA HIS A 164 12.97 3.40 -22.75
C HIS A 164 11.50 3.28 -23.17
N MET A 165 10.58 3.27 -22.20
CA MET A 165 9.14 3.25 -22.49
C MET A 165 8.70 4.50 -23.27
N MET A 166 9.28 5.65 -22.95
CA MET A 166 9.03 6.89 -23.69
C MET A 166 9.52 6.76 -25.14
N ASP A 167 10.74 6.28 -25.34
CA ASP A 167 11.32 6.09 -26.68
C ASP A 167 10.56 5.02 -27.52
N THR A 168 9.88 4.05 -26.89
CA THR A 168 9.07 3.04 -27.60
C THR A 168 7.68 3.53 -28.00
N GLY A 169 7.18 4.62 -27.40
CA GLY A 169 5.83 5.13 -27.66
C GLY A 169 4.73 4.40 -26.87
N GLY A 170 5.07 3.78 -25.73
CA GLY A 170 4.10 3.12 -24.84
C GLY A 170 3.30 4.09 -23.98
N HIS A 171 2.37 3.54 -23.18
CA HIS A 171 1.62 4.25 -22.14
C HIS A 171 1.92 3.67 -20.76
N LEU A 172 2.03 4.52 -19.74
CA LEU A 172 2.26 4.13 -18.34
C LEU A 172 1.14 4.60 -17.45
N VAL A 173 0.46 3.68 -16.78
CA VAL A 173 -0.40 3.96 -15.64
C VAL A 173 0.29 3.43 -14.39
N ASP A 174 0.57 4.31 -13.43
CA ASP A 174 1.19 3.90 -12.16
C ASP A 174 0.12 3.74 -11.07
N TYR A 175 0.08 2.57 -10.44
CA TYR A 175 -0.87 2.27 -9.36
C TYR A 175 -0.76 3.28 -8.20
N GLU A 176 0.42 3.81 -7.91
CA GLU A 176 0.62 4.80 -6.84
C GLU A 176 -0.14 6.11 -7.11
N ARG A 177 -0.47 6.37 -8.38
CA ARG A 177 -1.14 7.59 -8.84
C ARG A 177 -2.62 7.39 -9.13
N ILE A 178 -3.18 6.21 -8.87
CA ILE A 178 -4.63 5.98 -8.90
C ILE A 178 -5.20 6.54 -7.60
N VAL A 179 -5.62 7.79 -7.68
CA VAL A 179 -6.11 8.59 -6.56
C VAL A 179 -7.50 9.15 -6.86
N ASP A 180 -8.26 9.46 -5.81
CA ASP A 180 -9.51 10.21 -5.92
C ASP A 180 -9.28 11.72 -6.16
N GLU A 181 -10.35 12.50 -6.17
CA GLU A 181 -10.34 13.96 -6.32
C GLU A 181 -9.66 14.70 -5.16
N HIS A 182 -9.58 14.06 -3.99
CA HIS A 182 -8.88 14.56 -2.80
C HIS A 182 -7.44 14.04 -2.72
N ASN A 183 -6.94 13.41 -3.79
CA ASN A 183 -5.58 12.89 -3.90
C ASN A 183 -5.29 11.72 -2.95
N ARG A 184 -6.33 11.08 -2.40
CA ARG A 184 -6.23 9.87 -1.57
C ARG A 184 -6.04 8.66 -2.46
N ARG A 185 -5.13 7.79 -2.07
CA ARG A 185 -4.77 6.61 -2.85
C ARG A 185 -5.87 5.55 -2.78
N LEU A 186 -6.27 5.04 -3.94
CA LEU A 186 -7.35 4.05 -4.05
C LEU A 186 -6.83 2.61 -4.17
N ILE A 187 -5.55 2.42 -4.51
CA ILE A 187 -4.95 1.11 -4.73
C ILE A 187 -3.63 0.99 -3.97
N PHE A 188 -3.61 0.17 -2.93
CA PHE A 188 -2.46 0.03 -2.03
C PHE A 188 -2.36 -1.35 -1.38
N PHE A 189 -1.25 -1.62 -0.70
CA PHE A 189 -1.02 -2.86 0.08
C PHE A 189 -0.84 -2.61 1.59
N GLY A 190 -1.09 -1.38 2.05
CA GLY A 190 -0.70 -0.90 3.40
C GLY A 190 -1.19 -1.81 4.53
N ARG A 191 -2.45 -2.24 4.49
CA ARG A 191 -3.00 -3.14 5.51
C ARG A 191 -2.17 -4.42 5.70
N PHE A 192 -1.76 -5.08 4.61
CA PHE A 192 -0.97 -6.31 4.70
C PHE A 192 0.47 -6.08 5.13
N ALA A 193 1.05 -4.91 4.83
CA ALA A 193 2.35 -4.54 5.40
C ALA A 193 2.25 -4.44 6.93
N GLY A 194 1.16 -3.84 7.43
CA GLY A 194 0.85 -3.78 8.86
C GLY A 194 0.69 -5.14 9.51
N MET A 195 -0.11 -6.00 8.88
CA MET A 195 -0.38 -7.35 9.39
C MET A 195 0.89 -8.21 9.45
N ALA A 196 1.62 -8.31 8.35
CA ALA A 196 2.88 -9.07 8.31
C ALA A 196 3.91 -8.46 9.28
N GLY A 197 4.05 -7.13 9.28
CA GLY A 197 4.97 -6.42 10.15
C GLY A 197 4.73 -6.64 11.64
N MET A 198 3.47 -6.60 12.09
CA MET A 198 3.12 -6.89 13.49
C MET A 198 3.36 -8.37 13.83
N MET A 199 2.96 -9.29 12.95
CA MET A 199 3.14 -10.72 13.19
C MET A 199 4.62 -11.07 13.33
N ASP A 200 5.48 -10.55 12.43
CA ASP A 200 6.92 -10.77 12.51
C ASP A 200 7.56 -10.06 13.69
N SER A 201 7.04 -8.89 14.11
CA SER A 201 7.50 -8.21 15.33
C SER A 201 7.17 -9.01 16.60
N LEU A 202 5.99 -9.64 16.66
CA LEU A 202 5.60 -10.54 17.75
C LEU A 202 6.46 -11.82 17.76
N TRP A 203 6.73 -12.39 16.58
CA TRP A 203 7.69 -13.49 16.44
C TRP A 203 9.07 -13.09 16.96
N LEU A 204 9.58 -11.93 16.53
CA LEU A 204 10.89 -11.41 16.93
C LEU A 204 10.97 -11.19 18.44
N MET A 205 9.90 -10.66 19.06
CA MET A 205 9.79 -10.55 20.51
C MET A 205 9.88 -11.93 21.19
N GLY A 206 9.17 -12.92 20.67
CA GLY A 206 9.22 -14.29 21.19
C GLY A 206 10.61 -14.92 21.11
N GLN A 207 11.30 -14.76 19.98
CA GLN A 207 12.68 -15.23 19.78
C GLN A 207 13.66 -14.50 20.72
N ARG A 208 13.52 -13.19 20.85
CA ARG A 208 14.35 -12.35 21.72
C ARG A 208 14.24 -12.81 23.17
N LEU A 209 13.02 -12.99 23.68
CA LEU A 209 12.77 -13.46 25.05
C LEU A 209 13.32 -14.87 25.27
N GLN A 210 13.18 -15.77 24.28
CA GLN A 210 13.74 -17.11 24.37
C GLN A 210 15.26 -17.10 24.45
N ALA A 211 15.93 -16.24 23.68
CA ALA A 211 17.39 -16.05 23.75
C ALA A 211 17.85 -15.45 25.09
N GLU A 212 17.00 -14.64 25.74
CA GLU A 212 17.20 -14.13 27.10
C GLU A 212 16.94 -15.19 28.19
N GLY A 213 16.54 -16.42 27.81
CA GLY A 213 16.21 -17.49 28.76
C GLY A 213 14.84 -17.33 29.43
N ILE A 214 13.96 -16.51 28.85
CA ILE A 214 12.60 -16.23 29.35
C ILE A 214 11.60 -17.09 28.56
N GLU A 215 11.02 -18.07 29.24
CA GLU A 215 9.87 -18.81 28.68
C GLU A 215 8.70 -17.87 28.44
N ASN A 216 8.15 -17.90 27.23
CA ASN A 216 7.13 -16.96 26.79
C ASN A 216 6.18 -17.59 25.75
N PRO A 217 4.90 -17.20 25.72
CA PRO A 217 3.92 -17.76 24.78
C PRO A 217 4.14 -17.30 23.33
N LEU A 218 4.80 -16.15 23.12
CA LEU A 218 5.04 -15.59 21.79
C LEU A 218 6.01 -16.44 20.95
N SER A 219 6.84 -17.28 21.59
CA SER A 219 7.74 -18.23 20.91
C SER A 219 7.02 -19.27 20.03
N ALA A 220 5.70 -19.43 20.19
CA ALA A 220 4.88 -20.30 19.33
C ALA A 220 4.47 -19.63 18.00
N ILE A 221 4.56 -18.30 17.92
CA ILE A 221 4.33 -17.53 16.69
C ILE A 221 5.47 -17.86 15.71
N LYS A 222 5.14 -17.94 14.41
CA LYS A 222 6.12 -18.08 13.32
C LYS A 222 6.17 -16.77 12.54
N GLN A 223 7.17 -16.63 11.68
CA GLN A 223 7.17 -15.55 10.69
C GLN A 223 5.98 -15.67 9.74
N THR A 224 5.53 -14.54 9.18
CA THR A 224 4.29 -14.42 8.42
C THR A 224 4.30 -15.31 7.19
N TYR A 225 5.41 -15.34 6.44
CA TYR A 225 5.54 -16.18 5.24
C TYR A 225 5.36 -17.68 5.51
N ALA A 226 5.43 -18.14 6.77
CA ALA A 226 5.27 -19.53 7.14
C ALA A 226 3.80 -19.96 7.31
N TYR A 227 2.84 -19.03 7.16
CA TYR A 227 1.41 -19.28 7.19
C TYR A 227 0.82 -19.23 5.77
N ASP A 228 -0.23 -20.01 5.51
CA ASP A 228 -0.88 -20.03 4.19
C ASP A 228 -1.72 -18.76 3.91
N GLY A 229 -2.07 -18.02 4.95
CA GLY A 229 -2.84 -16.78 4.88
C GLY A 229 -3.45 -16.40 6.22
N TRP A 230 -4.30 -15.36 6.20
CA TRP A 230 -4.84 -14.74 7.41
C TRP A 230 -5.54 -15.72 8.37
N VAL A 231 -6.32 -16.67 7.84
CA VAL A 231 -7.07 -17.64 8.66
C VAL A 231 -6.15 -18.52 9.52
N GLU A 232 -4.99 -18.92 8.99
CA GLU A 232 -4.04 -19.73 9.76
C GLU A 232 -3.30 -18.89 10.81
N MET A 233 -2.97 -17.64 10.47
CA MET A 233 -2.39 -16.68 11.43
C MET A 233 -3.33 -16.45 12.62
N GLN A 234 -4.64 -16.22 12.36
CA GLN A 234 -5.64 -16.04 13.41
C GLN A 234 -5.71 -17.26 14.34
N LYS A 235 -5.63 -18.46 13.79
CA LYS A 235 -5.61 -19.69 14.60
C LYS A 235 -4.37 -19.76 15.49
N ALA A 236 -3.19 -19.45 14.96
CA ALA A 236 -1.96 -19.44 15.75
C ALA A 236 -2.01 -18.39 16.86
N LEU A 237 -2.55 -17.19 16.58
CA LEU A 237 -2.75 -16.14 17.57
C LEU A 237 -3.80 -16.52 18.62
N ALA A 238 -4.84 -17.28 18.24
CA ALA A 238 -5.83 -17.81 19.18
C ALA A 238 -5.19 -18.79 20.17
N ASP A 239 -4.34 -19.70 19.71
CA ASP A 239 -3.61 -20.64 20.58
C ASP A 239 -2.71 -19.88 21.58
N VAL A 240 -2.01 -18.83 21.13
CA VAL A 240 -1.20 -17.95 22.00
C VAL A 240 -2.09 -17.18 22.99
N SER A 241 -3.23 -16.67 22.52
CA SER A 241 -4.22 -15.96 23.33
C SER A 241 -4.76 -16.83 24.47
N GLU A 242 -5.05 -18.11 24.23
CA GLU A 242 -5.45 -19.05 25.28
C GLU A 242 -4.38 -19.18 26.37
N VAL A 243 -3.10 -19.34 25.98
CA VAL A 243 -1.99 -19.44 26.95
C VAL A 243 -1.86 -18.16 27.79
N ILE A 244 -1.95 -16.98 27.18
CA ILE A 244 -1.89 -15.70 27.91
C ILE A 244 -3.09 -15.58 28.87
N ASN A 245 -4.29 -15.96 28.44
CA ASN A 245 -5.48 -15.91 29.29
C ASN A 245 -5.40 -16.87 30.48
N GLU A 246 -4.83 -18.07 30.31
CA GLU A 246 -4.70 -19.06 31.38
C GLU A 246 -3.55 -18.73 32.34
N GLN A 247 -2.35 -18.50 31.80
CA GLN A 247 -1.10 -18.47 32.56
C GLN A 247 -0.59 -17.04 32.81
N GLY A 248 -0.90 -16.12 31.89
CA GLY A 248 -0.36 -14.77 31.83
C GLY A 248 0.99 -14.71 31.10
N LEU A 249 1.43 -13.49 30.83
CA LEU A 249 2.76 -13.13 30.35
C LEU A 249 3.80 -13.35 31.47
N PRO A 250 5.08 -13.56 31.10
CA PRO A 250 6.15 -13.68 32.08
C PRO A 250 6.33 -12.37 32.87
N GLU A 251 6.81 -12.46 34.11
CA GLU A 251 7.01 -11.32 35.00
C GLU A 251 7.95 -10.27 34.38
N ALA A 252 8.99 -10.72 33.66
CA ALA A 252 9.95 -9.86 32.97
C ALA A 252 9.38 -9.04 31.79
N LEU A 253 8.12 -9.30 31.42
CA LEU A 253 7.36 -8.62 30.37
C LEU A 253 6.00 -8.13 30.91
N THR A 254 5.87 -7.92 32.23
CA THR A 254 4.61 -7.46 32.85
C THR A 254 4.84 -6.11 33.53
N PRO A 255 4.18 -5.02 33.07
CA PRO A 255 3.27 -4.96 31.92
C PRO A 255 4.03 -5.13 30.59
N MET A 256 3.36 -5.66 29.57
CA MET A 256 3.88 -5.64 28.19
C MET A 256 3.24 -4.46 27.47
N VAL A 257 4.03 -3.53 26.96
CA VAL A 257 3.53 -2.38 26.21
C VAL A 257 3.99 -2.42 24.75
N CYS A 258 3.02 -2.38 23.84
CA CYS A 258 3.23 -2.24 22.41
C CYS A 258 2.75 -0.86 21.94
N GLY A 259 3.69 -0.02 21.50
CA GLY A 259 3.40 1.24 20.85
C GLY A 259 3.27 1.09 19.34
N VAL A 260 2.23 1.69 18.75
CA VAL A 260 2.04 1.80 17.30
C VAL A 260 2.00 3.28 16.94
N VAL A 261 2.85 3.72 16.01
CA VAL A 261 2.89 5.13 15.59
C VAL A 261 2.21 5.29 14.23
N GLY A 262 1.24 6.19 14.15
CA GLY A 262 0.40 6.43 12.98
C GLY A 262 -0.99 5.75 13.06
N ASP A 263 -1.89 6.18 12.19
CA ASP A 263 -3.30 5.76 12.12
C ASP A 263 -3.75 5.30 10.72
N GLY A 264 -2.84 5.31 9.74
CA GLY A 264 -3.09 4.87 8.37
C GLY A 264 -3.26 3.36 8.21
N ASN A 265 -3.36 2.90 6.95
CA ASN A 265 -3.64 1.50 6.61
C ASN A 265 -2.66 0.49 7.23
N VAL A 266 -1.37 0.84 7.30
CA VAL A 266 -0.32 0.01 7.91
C VAL A 266 -0.55 -0.13 9.41
N SER A 267 -0.84 0.97 10.12
CA SER A 267 -1.18 0.93 11.54
C SER A 267 -2.42 0.09 11.80
N ARG A 268 -3.49 0.28 11.02
CA ARG A 268 -4.72 -0.50 11.14
C ARG A 268 -4.49 -2.00 10.97
N GLY A 269 -3.67 -2.40 9.99
CA GLY A 269 -3.30 -3.81 9.81
C GLY A 269 -2.49 -4.39 10.97
N ALA A 270 -1.57 -3.61 11.53
CA ALA A 270 -0.81 -4.00 12.71
C ALA A 270 -1.71 -4.19 13.94
N GLN A 271 -2.65 -3.26 14.15
CA GLN A 271 -3.64 -3.35 15.23
C GLN A 271 -4.60 -4.53 15.04
N GLU A 272 -4.97 -4.87 13.81
CA GLU A 272 -5.83 -6.04 13.53
C GLU A 272 -5.17 -7.35 14.03
N VAL A 273 -3.88 -7.53 13.80
CA VAL A 273 -3.12 -8.67 14.31
C VAL A 273 -3.05 -8.65 15.83
N LEU A 274 -2.68 -7.51 16.43
CA LEU A 274 -2.57 -7.39 17.88
C LEU A 274 -3.92 -7.62 18.58
N SER A 275 -5.03 -7.25 17.94
CA SER A 275 -6.38 -7.44 18.48
C SER A 275 -6.80 -8.90 18.66
N CYS A 276 -6.10 -9.84 18.01
CA CYS A 276 -6.33 -11.28 18.18
C CYS A 276 -5.77 -11.81 19.53
N LEU A 277 -4.90 -11.04 20.18
CA LEU A 277 -4.35 -11.32 21.51
C LEU A 277 -5.14 -10.55 22.58
N PRO A 278 -5.16 -11.00 23.84
CA PRO A 278 -5.80 -10.25 24.91
C PRO A 278 -5.04 -8.94 25.11
N HIS A 279 -5.70 -7.82 24.84
CA HIS A 279 -5.09 -6.49 24.87
C HIS A 279 -5.99 -5.47 25.58
N ILE A 280 -5.37 -4.40 26.08
CA ILE A 280 -6.03 -3.22 26.63
C ILE A 280 -5.49 -2.01 25.87
N ASN A 281 -6.38 -1.24 25.27
CA ASN A 281 -6.02 0.04 24.67
C ASN A 281 -5.88 1.11 25.75
N ILE A 282 -4.77 1.83 25.73
CA ILE A 282 -4.49 2.98 26.62
C ILE A 282 -4.05 4.18 25.79
N THR A 283 -4.29 5.37 26.32
CA THR A 283 -3.82 6.64 25.74
C THR A 283 -2.34 6.88 26.05
N PRO A 284 -1.64 7.71 25.27
CA PRO A 284 -0.28 8.15 25.59
C PRO A 284 -0.14 8.79 26.98
N ALA A 285 -1.19 9.47 27.46
CA ALA A 285 -1.22 10.05 28.80
C ALA A 285 -1.37 9.01 29.92
N GLU A 286 -2.08 7.91 29.67
CA GLU A 286 -2.20 6.77 30.60
C GLU A 286 -0.93 5.93 30.63
N LEU A 287 -0.25 5.75 29.48
CA LEU A 287 1.04 5.08 29.40
C LEU A 287 2.04 5.65 30.39
N LEU A 288 2.18 6.97 30.43
CA LEU A 288 3.13 7.66 31.31
C LEU A 288 2.84 7.48 32.81
N LYS A 289 1.65 6.97 33.17
CA LYS A 289 1.24 6.72 34.55
C LYS A 289 1.14 5.22 34.87
N LEU A 290 1.31 4.35 33.87
CA LEU A 290 1.03 2.93 33.98
C LEU A 290 1.93 2.26 35.02
N GLU A 291 3.25 2.46 34.92
CA GLU A 291 4.21 1.88 35.88
C GLU A 291 4.02 2.45 37.29
N GLU A 292 3.83 3.77 37.40
CA GLU A 292 3.63 4.45 38.69
C GLU A 292 2.36 3.97 39.41
N SER A 293 1.33 3.59 38.67
CA SER A 293 0.08 3.07 39.24
C SER A 293 0.27 1.73 39.95
N GLY A 294 1.20 0.88 39.47
CA GLY A 294 1.37 -0.50 39.93
C GLY A 294 0.17 -1.43 39.66
N GLU A 295 -0.87 -0.95 38.97
CA GLU A 295 -2.12 -1.66 38.72
C GLU A 295 -2.19 -2.12 37.25
N TYR A 296 -1.42 -3.15 36.90
CA TYR A 296 -1.40 -3.71 35.55
C TYR A 296 -1.64 -5.22 35.50
N SER A 297 -2.20 -5.66 34.37
CA SER A 297 -2.56 -7.05 34.13
C SER A 297 -1.41 -7.81 33.49
N LYS A 298 -1.02 -8.94 34.07
CA LYS A 298 -0.17 -9.92 33.37
C LYS A 298 -0.91 -10.70 32.28
N LYS A 299 -2.23 -10.51 32.12
CA LYS A 299 -3.05 -11.27 31.15
C LYS A 299 -3.38 -10.46 29.90
N HIS A 300 -2.84 -9.24 29.77
CA HIS A 300 -3.12 -8.37 28.64
C HIS A 300 -1.84 -7.71 28.15
N ILE A 301 -1.78 -7.48 26.84
CA ILE A 301 -0.83 -6.57 26.21
C ILE A 301 -1.43 -5.17 26.21
N TYR A 302 -0.68 -4.16 26.65
CA TYR A 302 -1.10 -2.78 26.60
C TYR A 302 -0.76 -2.21 25.22
N GLN A 303 -1.78 -1.83 24.46
CA GLN A 303 -1.62 -1.20 23.17
C GLN A 303 -1.80 0.32 23.32
N VAL A 304 -0.89 1.08 22.73
CA VAL A 304 -0.97 2.54 22.63
C VAL A 304 -0.76 2.94 21.17
N VAL A 305 -1.64 3.79 20.66
CA VAL A 305 -1.49 4.38 19.32
C VAL A 305 -1.09 5.83 19.49
N PHE A 306 -0.03 6.24 18.81
CA PHE A 306 0.47 7.62 18.82
C PHE A 306 0.12 8.31 17.52
N GLN A 307 -0.54 9.45 17.63
CA GLN A 307 -0.81 10.39 16.54
C GLN A 307 0.22 11.52 16.53
N GLU A 308 0.25 12.33 15.47
CA GLU A 308 1.23 13.40 15.32
C GLU A 308 1.29 14.36 16.52
N GLU A 309 0.15 14.74 17.10
CA GLU A 309 0.08 15.59 18.29
C GLU A 309 0.76 15.02 19.54
N ASP A 310 0.90 13.70 19.62
CA ASP A 310 1.47 13.03 20.79
C ASP A 310 2.99 13.12 20.81
N TRP A 311 3.61 13.17 19.63
CA TRP A 311 5.06 13.05 19.45
C TRP A 311 5.70 14.22 18.71
N LEU A 312 4.92 15.17 18.19
CA LEU A 312 5.41 16.42 17.61
C LEU A 312 5.06 17.62 18.49
N ALA A 313 6.04 18.49 18.68
CA ALA A 313 5.83 19.80 19.27
C ALA A 313 6.44 20.88 18.37
N HIS A 314 5.82 22.06 18.32
CA HIS A 314 6.44 23.20 17.68
C HIS A 314 7.71 23.61 18.44
N LYS A 315 8.72 24.15 17.75
CA LYS A 315 9.99 24.58 18.36
C LYS A 315 9.82 25.79 19.29
N ASP A 316 8.84 26.63 19.02
CA ASP A 316 8.32 27.65 19.94
C ASP A 316 7.24 27.01 20.83
N ASP A 317 7.55 26.84 22.12
CA ASP A 317 6.68 26.18 23.11
C ASP A 317 5.36 26.95 23.38
N SER A 318 5.22 28.19 22.88
CA SER A 318 3.96 28.95 22.96
C SER A 318 2.94 28.60 21.88
N VAL A 319 3.36 27.83 20.87
CA VAL A 319 2.53 27.43 19.73
C VAL A 319 2.02 26.01 19.96
N ALA A 320 0.69 25.85 20.01
CA ALA A 320 0.06 24.54 20.08
C ALA A 320 0.25 23.77 18.76
N PHE A 321 0.28 22.44 18.84
CA PHE A 321 0.33 21.59 17.65
C PHE A 321 -0.94 21.80 16.80
N GLU A 322 -0.75 21.94 15.49
CA GLU A 322 -1.82 21.95 14.50
C GLU A 322 -1.34 21.16 13.27
N ARG A 323 -2.13 20.16 12.88
CA ARG A 323 -1.75 19.16 11.88
C ARG A 323 -1.42 19.80 10.53
N GLN A 324 -2.27 20.70 10.03
CA GLN A 324 -2.07 21.34 8.74
C GLN A 324 -0.88 22.32 8.75
N ALA A 325 -0.61 23.00 9.85
CA ALA A 325 0.57 23.83 10.03
C ALA A 325 1.86 23.01 10.01
N TYR A 326 1.91 21.86 10.69
CA TYR A 326 3.02 20.91 10.58
C TYR A 326 3.21 20.47 9.14
N TYR A 327 2.11 20.16 8.45
CA TYR A 327 2.16 19.71 7.07
C TYR A 327 2.63 20.80 6.12
N GLY A 328 2.38 22.07 6.41
CA GLY A 328 2.91 23.23 5.69
C GLY A 328 4.41 23.42 5.90
N GLU A 329 4.85 23.44 7.16
CA GLU A 329 6.23 23.75 7.58
C GLU A 329 6.79 22.72 8.59
N PRO A 330 7.13 21.49 8.15
CA PRO A 330 7.58 20.42 9.05
C PRO A 330 8.84 20.78 9.86
N ALA A 331 9.72 21.59 9.28
CA ALA A 331 10.98 22.01 9.87
C ALA A 331 10.80 22.90 11.13
N ALA A 332 9.61 23.46 11.37
CA ALA A 332 9.29 24.24 12.55
C ALA A 332 9.04 23.37 13.80
N TYR A 333 9.00 22.05 13.66
CA TYR A 333 8.66 21.09 14.71
C TYR A 333 9.88 20.28 15.19
N LYS A 334 9.77 19.71 16.39
CA LYS A 334 10.72 18.79 17.03
C LYS A 334 9.98 17.55 17.51
N SER A 335 10.67 16.40 17.54
CA SER A 335 10.13 15.19 18.15
C SER A 335 10.19 15.29 19.67
N THR A 336 9.16 14.75 20.33
CA THR A 336 9.03 14.60 21.78
C THR A 336 8.80 13.13 22.17
N PHE A 337 9.04 12.20 21.22
CA PHE A 337 8.70 10.78 21.39
C PHE A 337 9.59 10.06 22.42
N ASP A 338 10.79 10.58 22.65
CA ASP A 338 11.78 10.06 23.60
C ASP A 338 11.20 9.84 25.01
N ARG A 339 10.24 10.66 25.42
CA ARG A 339 9.53 10.53 26.71
C ARG A 339 8.77 9.20 26.88
N TYR A 340 8.38 8.53 25.79
CA TYR A 340 7.61 7.30 25.84
C TYR A 340 8.49 6.06 25.78
N LEU A 341 9.71 6.16 25.22
CA LEU A 341 10.64 5.04 25.06
C LEU A 341 10.88 4.21 26.34
N PRO A 342 11.02 4.81 27.55
CA PRO A 342 11.19 4.04 28.79
C PRO A 342 10.04 3.06 29.10
N SER A 343 8.84 3.32 28.56
CA SER A 343 7.61 2.61 28.91
C SER A 343 7.13 1.68 27.79
N LEU A 344 7.95 1.42 26.77
CA LEU A 344 7.62 0.55 25.65
C LEU A 344 8.49 -0.71 25.66
N ASP A 345 7.89 -1.89 25.48
CA ASP A 345 8.63 -3.13 25.20
C ASP A 345 8.80 -3.35 23.69
N MET A 346 7.82 -2.91 22.91
CA MET A 346 7.78 -3.02 21.46
C MET A 346 7.28 -1.72 20.85
N LEU A 347 7.90 -1.30 19.75
CA LEU A 347 7.49 -0.14 18.97
C LEU A 347 7.27 -0.56 17.52
N ILE A 348 6.12 -0.22 16.95
CA ILE A 348 5.79 -0.40 15.54
C ILE A 348 5.69 0.97 14.88
N ASN A 349 6.62 1.28 13.99
CA ASN A 349 6.57 2.49 13.18
C ASN A 349 5.76 2.22 11.91
N ALA A 350 4.64 2.90 11.75
CA ALA A 350 3.74 2.77 10.60
C ALA A 350 3.45 4.12 9.93
N ILE A 351 4.28 5.15 10.17
CA ILE A 351 4.15 6.47 9.54
C ILE A 351 5.06 6.61 8.32
N TYR A 352 4.57 7.38 7.35
CA TYR A 352 5.44 8.01 6.35
C TYR A 352 6.20 9.17 6.99
N TRP A 353 7.47 9.33 6.62
CA TRP A 353 8.32 10.43 7.10
C TRP A 353 8.68 11.41 5.98
N ASP A 354 8.47 12.71 6.23
CA ASP A 354 8.96 13.80 5.38
C ASP A 354 10.39 14.18 5.83
N PRO A 355 11.42 14.09 4.96
CA PRO A 355 12.80 14.43 5.32
C PRO A 355 13.03 15.88 5.78
N THR A 356 12.06 16.77 5.58
CA THR A 356 12.10 18.14 6.10
C THR A 356 11.59 18.28 7.53
N GLY A 357 10.90 17.26 8.05
CA GLY A 357 10.40 17.19 9.42
C GLY A 357 11.38 16.54 10.39
N PRO A 358 11.10 16.58 11.70
CA PRO A 358 11.89 15.85 12.68
C PRO A 358 11.74 14.34 12.50
N ARG A 359 12.76 13.57 12.90
CA ARG A 359 12.64 12.11 12.99
C ARG A 359 11.83 11.72 14.22
N LEU A 360 11.12 10.61 14.15
CA LEU A 360 10.47 9.99 15.31
C LEU A 360 11.54 9.59 16.34
N ILE A 361 12.58 8.88 15.88
CA ILE A 361 13.73 8.46 16.67
C ILE A 361 15.02 8.96 16.01
N GLU A 362 15.71 9.89 16.69
CA GLU A 362 17.08 10.30 16.38
C GLU A 362 18.07 9.35 17.08
N ARG A 363 19.09 8.87 16.37
CA ARG A 363 20.03 7.84 16.86
C ARG A 363 20.82 8.33 18.08
N GLU A 364 21.29 9.57 18.06
CA GLU A 364 22.04 10.16 19.18
C GLU A 364 21.17 10.28 20.44
N ALA A 365 19.93 10.78 20.29
CA ALA A 365 18.99 10.92 21.41
C ALA A 365 18.61 9.55 21.99
N PHE A 366 18.31 8.58 21.13
CA PHE A 366 18.03 7.20 21.54
C PHE A 366 19.19 6.59 22.31
N ARG A 367 20.42 6.78 21.82
CA ARG A 367 21.63 6.27 22.47
C ARG A 367 21.83 6.88 23.85
N ASN A 368 21.64 8.20 24.00
CA ASN A 368 21.74 8.86 25.29
C ASN A 368 20.70 8.32 26.28
N TRP A 369 19.44 8.20 25.85
CA TRP A 369 18.38 7.58 26.63
C TRP A 369 18.75 6.15 27.08
N TRP A 370 19.19 5.30 26.15
CA TRP A 370 19.52 3.90 26.43
C TRP A 370 20.65 3.72 27.47
N LEU A 371 21.58 4.69 27.52
CA LEU A 371 22.70 4.68 28.45
C LEU A 371 22.32 5.20 29.85
N GLU A 372 21.24 5.98 29.98
CA GLU A 372 20.86 6.68 31.21
C GLU A 372 19.61 6.10 31.91
N ALA A 373 18.73 5.42 31.17
CA ALA A 373 17.41 4.98 31.66
C ALA A 373 17.25 3.45 31.77
N PRO A 374 16.23 2.97 32.52
CA PRO A 374 15.80 1.57 32.47
C PRO A 374 15.46 1.10 31.05
N ARG A 375 15.72 -0.17 30.75
CA ARG A 375 15.62 -0.75 29.40
C ARG A 375 14.51 -1.78 29.34
N SER A 376 13.40 -1.41 28.72
CA SER A 376 12.24 -2.29 28.43
C SER A 376 12.13 -2.60 26.94
N LEU A 377 12.46 -1.63 26.07
CA LEU A 377 12.33 -1.74 24.62
C LEU A 377 13.25 -2.82 24.03
N ARG A 378 12.65 -3.88 23.50
CA ARG A 378 13.32 -5.04 22.91
C ARG A 378 13.18 -5.11 21.40
N VAL A 379 12.07 -4.64 20.85
CA VAL A 379 11.75 -4.75 19.42
C VAL A 379 11.29 -3.42 18.85
N ILE A 380 11.84 -3.04 17.70
CA ILE A 380 11.32 -1.98 16.84
C ILE A 380 10.95 -2.60 15.49
N GLY A 381 9.68 -2.67 15.17
CA GLY A 381 9.19 -2.99 13.84
C GLY A 381 9.07 -1.71 13.01
N ASP A 382 10.08 -1.40 12.21
CA ASP A 382 10.01 -0.27 11.28
C ASP A 382 9.39 -0.68 9.95
N LEU A 383 8.07 -0.51 9.85
CA LEU A 383 7.28 -0.96 8.70
C LEU A 383 7.33 0.03 7.52
N SER A 384 7.91 1.22 7.72
CA SER A 384 8.21 2.13 6.60
C SER A 384 9.51 1.73 5.90
N CYS A 385 10.44 1.11 6.64
CA CYS A 385 11.75 0.64 6.16
C CYS A 385 12.55 1.74 5.42
N ASP A 386 12.44 2.99 5.87
CA ASP A 386 13.21 4.09 5.33
C ASP A 386 14.63 4.07 5.94
N ILE A 387 15.63 3.70 5.14
CA ILE A 387 17.03 3.63 5.59
C ILE A 387 17.50 5.00 6.08
N GLY A 388 17.87 5.07 7.36
CA GLY A 388 18.23 6.31 8.04
C GLY A 388 17.10 7.34 7.99
N GLY A 389 15.84 6.89 8.04
CA GLY A 389 14.62 7.68 7.90
C GLY A 389 13.99 8.11 9.23
N GLY A 390 12.66 8.09 9.33
CA GLY A 390 11.94 8.54 10.53
C GLY A 390 12.36 7.82 11.82
N VAL A 391 12.74 6.54 11.71
CA VAL A 391 13.48 5.80 12.72
C VAL A 391 14.93 5.70 12.26
N GLU A 392 15.83 6.56 12.77
CA GLU A 392 17.20 6.64 12.27
C GLU A 392 18.03 5.36 12.52
N LEU A 393 17.56 4.51 13.43
CA LEU A 393 18.19 3.23 13.74
C LEU A 393 18.04 2.21 12.60
N THR A 394 17.16 2.45 11.63
CA THR A 394 16.98 1.59 10.45
C THR A 394 18.19 1.73 9.51
N GLU A 395 19.25 0.96 9.77
CA GLU A 395 20.50 1.03 9.01
C GLU A 395 20.40 0.45 7.60
N LYS A 396 19.56 -0.58 7.43
CA LYS A 396 19.40 -1.30 6.17
C LYS A 396 18.04 -1.95 6.07
N ALA A 397 17.63 -2.22 4.84
CA ALA A 397 16.54 -3.15 4.56
C ALA A 397 17.02 -4.59 4.80
N THR A 398 16.12 -5.41 5.31
CA THR A 398 16.31 -6.83 5.63
C THR A 398 15.54 -7.70 4.64
N GLN A 399 15.66 -9.02 4.75
CA GLN A 399 14.96 -9.97 3.89
C GLN A 399 13.93 -10.75 4.70
N ILE A 400 12.89 -11.25 4.06
CA ILE A 400 11.82 -12.02 4.73
C ILE A 400 12.37 -13.24 5.51
N ASP A 401 13.41 -13.92 4.99
CA ASP A 401 14.06 -15.06 5.66
C ASP A 401 15.13 -14.66 6.70
N ASN A 402 15.49 -13.38 6.77
CA ASN A 402 16.36 -12.81 7.80
C ASN A 402 15.92 -11.37 8.11
N PRO A 403 14.81 -11.18 8.84
CA PRO A 403 14.02 -9.95 8.83
C PRO A 403 14.52 -8.89 9.82
N SER A 404 15.59 -9.16 10.56
CA SER A 404 16.05 -8.26 11.62
C SER A 404 17.56 -8.19 11.77
N PHE A 405 17.98 -7.08 12.37
CA PHE A 405 19.31 -6.87 12.91
C PHE A 405 19.19 -6.17 14.26
N ILE A 406 20.29 -6.06 14.98
CA ILE A 406 20.33 -5.54 16.34
C ILE A 406 21.15 -4.27 16.34
N TYR A 407 20.62 -3.22 16.98
CA TYR A 407 21.41 -2.03 17.28
C TYR A 407 22.11 -2.19 18.63
N HIS A 408 23.39 -1.84 18.71
CA HIS A 408 24.21 -1.87 19.93
C HIS A 408 24.56 -0.44 20.39
N PRO A 409 23.79 0.17 21.31
CA PRO A 409 23.94 1.57 21.66
C PRO A 409 25.29 1.92 22.29
N LYS A 410 25.91 0.99 23.05
CA LYS A 410 27.21 1.23 23.69
C LYS A 410 28.32 1.48 22.68
N SER A 411 28.47 0.56 21.72
CA SER A 411 29.48 0.58 20.65
C SER A 411 29.05 1.38 19.43
N ASP A 412 27.78 1.78 19.37
CA ASP A 412 27.16 2.43 18.20
C ASP A 412 27.33 1.62 16.91
N SER A 413 27.05 0.33 16.99
CA SER A 413 27.23 -0.65 15.91
C SER A 413 25.97 -1.47 15.67
N PHE A 414 25.93 -2.19 14.55
CA PHE A 414 24.83 -3.08 14.20
C PHE A 414 25.32 -4.50 13.92
N GLU A 415 24.47 -5.48 14.15
CA GLU A 415 24.77 -6.90 13.97
C GLU A 415 23.54 -7.65 13.48
N ASP A 416 23.70 -8.57 12.52
CA ASP A 416 22.59 -9.40 12.05
C ASP A 416 22.11 -10.37 13.13
N GLY A 417 20.80 -10.58 13.20
CA GLY A 417 20.18 -11.54 14.10
C GLY A 417 19.05 -10.97 14.94
N VAL A 418 18.67 -11.74 15.96
CA VAL A 418 17.49 -11.49 16.83
C VAL A 418 17.87 -11.22 18.29
N TYR A 419 19.13 -11.48 18.68
CA TYR A 419 19.60 -11.31 20.06
C TYR A 419 21.11 -11.06 20.18
N GLY A 420 21.51 -10.25 21.16
CA GLY A 420 22.91 -10.12 21.62
C GLY A 420 22.98 -9.75 23.10
N GLU A 421 23.99 -10.29 23.82
CA GLU A 421 24.08 -10.26 25.30
C GLU A 421 24.13 -8.85 25.92
N GLU A 422 24.70 -7.87 25.22
CA GLU A 422 24.71 -6.45 25.64
C GLU A 422 23.94 -5.53 24.68
N ALA A 423 23.05 -6.12 23.89
CA ALA A 423 22.51 -5.45 22.72
C ALA A 423 21.28 -4.59 23.02
N GLY A 424 21.08 -3.59 22.18
CA GLY A 424 19.87 -2.77 22.13
C GLY A 424 18.68 -3.50 21.52
N PRO A 425 17.69 -2.75 21.01
CA PRO A 425 16.53 -3.36 20.39
C PRO A 425 16.92 -4.12 19.11
N SER A 426 16.17 -5.18 18.83
CA SER A 426 16.15 -5.81 17.51
C SER A 426 15.22 -5.01 16.60
N ILE A 427 15.70 -4.70 15.41
CA ILE A 427 15.03 -3.85 14.43
C ILE A 427 14.59 -4.74 13.28
N LEU A 428 13.28 -4.82 13.08
CA LEU A 428 12.67 -5.40 11.89
C LEU A 428 12.50 -4.30 10.85
N ALA A 429 12.99 -4.53 9.63
CA ALA A 429 12.98 -3.54 8.56
C ALA A 429 12.88 -4.23 7.20
N VAL A 430 11.77 -4.91 6.93
CA VAL A 430 11.50 -5.60 5.66
C VAL A 430 10.77 -4.65 4.73
N ASP A 431 11.27 -4.42 3.52
CA ASP A 431 10.76 -3.41 2.58
C ASP A 431 9.58 -3.89 1.71
N ASN A 432 9.26 -5.18 1.79
CA ASN A 432 8.25 -5.83 0.97
C ASN A 432 7.30 -6.74 1.77
N LEU A 433 7.02 -6.39 3.02
CA LEU A 433 6.13 -7.13 3.95
C LEU A 433 4.84 -7.71 3.35
N PRO A 434 4.08 -7.02 2.46
CA PRO A 434 2.89 -7.63 1.87
C PRO A 434 3.15 -8.89 1.03
N CYS A 435 4.40 -9.14 0.62
CA CYS A 435 4.82 -10.37 -0.07
C CYS A 435 4.68 -11.61 0.81
N GLU A 436 4.64 -11.46 2.13
CA GLU A 436 4.46 -12.58 3.07
C GLU A 436 3.02 -13.05 3.17
N MET A 437 2.06 -12.25 2.67
CA MET A 437 0.64 -12.59 2.60
C MET A 437 0.11 -12.51 1.16
N PRO A 438 0.72 -13.20 0.18
CA PRO A 438 0.52 -12.88 -1.22
C PRO A 438 -0.91 -13.19 -1.71
N LYS A 439 -1.58 -14.20 -1.16
CA LYS A 439 -2.97 -14.56 -1.52
C LYS A 439 -3.93 -13.45 -1.11
N ASP A 440 -3.97 -13.14 0.19
CA ASP A 440 -4.88 -12.15 0.77
C ASP A 440 -4.58 -10.75 0.19
N ALA A 441 -3.29 -10.40 0.06
CA ALA A 441 -2.85 -9.14 -0.53
C ALA A 441 -3.32 -8.98 -1.98
N SER A 442 -3.22 -10.03 -2.79
CA SER A 442 -3.65 -9.98 -4.20
C SER A 442 -5.16 -9.94 -4.34
N GLU A 443 -5.90 -10.64 -3.47
CA GLU A 443 -7.37 -10.65 -3.53
C GLU A 443 -7.92 -9.24 -3.26
N GLN A 444 -7.52 -8.60 -2.15
CA GLN A 444 -7.96 -7.25 -1.84
C GLN A 444 -7.42 -6.21 -2.84
N PHE A 445 -6.16 -6.32 -3.28
CA PHE A 445 -5.60 -5.42 -4.28
C PHE A 445 -6.40 -5.47 -5.60
N GLY A 446 -6.72 -6.68 -6.05
CA GLY A 446 -7.50 -6.86 -7.26
C GLY A 446 -8.94 -6.39 -7.10
N GLU A 447 -9.54 -6.44 -5.90
CA GLU A 447 -10.88 -5.87 -5.63
C GLU A 447 -10.89 -4.34 -5.79
N MET A 448 -9.83 -3.66 -5.35
CA MET A 448 -9.66 -2.21 -5.56
C MET A 448 -9.39 -1.86 -7.04
N LEU A 449 -8.68 -2.73 -7.78
CA LEU A 449 -8.35 -2.51 -9.18
C LEU A 449 -9.51 -2.81 -10.14
N LEU A 450 -10.32 -3.82 -9.83
CA LEU A 450 -11.37 -4.37 -10.70
C LEU A 450 -12.30 -3.32 -11.33
N PRO A 451 -12.77 -2.28 -10.60
CA PRO A 451 -13.67 -1.27 -11.15
C PRO A 451 -13.09 -0.49 -12.34
N PHE A 452 -11.76 -0.44 -12.47
CA PHE A 452 -11.07 0.35 -13.49
C PHE A 452 -10.66 -0.45 -14.72
N VAL A 453 -10.59 -1.79 -14.62
CA VAL A 453 -10.03 -2.66 -15.67
C VAL A 453 -10.79 -2.53 -16.99
N ALA A 454 -12.12 -2.60 -16.95
CA ALA A 454 -12.93 -2.50 -18.17
C ALA A 454 -12.76 -1.13 -18.85
N GLY A 455 -12.69 -0.05 -18.07
CA GLY A 455 -12.45 1.30 -18.59
C GLY A 455 -11.08 1.46 -19.24
N MET A 456 -10.04 0.79 -18.74
CA MET A 456 -8.71 0.77 -19.36
C MET A 456 -8.68 -0.03 -20.67
N VAL A 457 -9.41 -1.14 -20.75
CA VAL A 457 -9.49 -1.98 -21.97
C VAL A 457 -10.28 -1.28 -23.07
N ASP A 458 -11.35 -0.57 -22.71
CA ASP A 458 -12.22 0.12 -23.66
C ASP A 458 -11.68 1.50 -24.09
N ALA A 459 -10.58 1.97 -23.49
CA ALA A 459 -10.02 3.27 -23.76
C ALA A 459 -9.36 3.39 -25.14
N ASP A 460 -9.58 4.53 -25.80
CA ASP A 460 -8.95 4.88 -27.07
C ASP A 460 -7.75 5.80 -26.83
N PHE A 461 -6.58 5.18 -26.67
CA PHE A 461 -5.33 5.90 -26.42
C PHE A 461 -4.83 6.75 -27.61
N SER A 462 -5.47 6.65 -28.79
CA SER A 462 -5.15 7.49 -29.95
C SER A 462 -5.73 8.91 -29.84
N LYS A 463 -6.73 9.11 -28.99
CA LYS A 463 -7.39 10.41 -28.76
C LYS A 463 -6.71 11.24 -27.67
N ASP A 464 -7.09 12.50 -27.54
CA ASP A 464 -6.70 13.34 -26.41
C ASP A 464 -7.23 12.78 -25.09
N LEU A 465 -6.58 13.10 -23.95
CA LEU A 465 -6.82 12.48 -22.65
C LEU A 465 -8.31 12.46 -22.27
N GLU A 466 -8.97 13.59 -22.44
CA GLU A 466 -10.37 13.82 -22.10
C GLU A 466 -11.33 13.01 -22.97
N GLU A 467 -10.88 12.59 -24.15
CA GLU A 467 -11.66 11.82 -25.12
C GLU A 467 -11.29 10.33 -25.15
N THR A 468 -10.30 9.90 -24.35
CA THR A 468 -9.87 8.49 -24.26
C THR A 468 -10.96 7.57 -23.72
N GLY A 469 -11.85 8.10 -22.86
CA GLY A 469 -12.83 7.31 -22.12
C GLY A 469 -12.26 6.62 -20.86
N LEU A 470 -11.01 6.92 -20.47
CA LEU A 470 -10.43 6.41 -19.23
C LEU A 470 -11.21 6.92 -18.00
N PRO A 471 -11.40 6.09 -16.95
CA PRO A 471 -11.91 6.56 -15.67
C PRO A 471 -11.01 7.67 -15.09
N GLU A 472 -11.59 8.68 -14.43
CA GLU A 472 -10.82 9.83 -13.93
C GLU A 472 -9.61 9.45 -13.03
N PRO A 473 -9.71 8.49 -12.09
CA PRO A 473 -8.54 8.07 -11.32
C PRO A 473 -7.41 7.51 -12.19
N ILE A 474 -7.75 6.87 -13.31
CA ILE A 474 -6.77 6.33 -14.26
C ILE A 474 -6.18 7.44 -15.14
N GLN A 475 -6.97 8.45 -15.52
CA GLN A 475 -6.45 9.63 -16.21
C GLN A 475 -5.39 10.33 -15.36
N ARG A 476 -5.65 10.50 -14.06
CA ARG A 476 -4.66 11.05 -13.10
C ARG A 476 -3.42 10.17 -13.00
N ALA A 477 -3.59 8.85 -13.07
CA ALA A 477 -2.52 7.88 -12.95
C ALA A 477 -1.67 7.70 -14.23
N LEU A 478 -2.11 8.24 -15.37
CA LEU A 478 -1.41 8.15 -16.64
C LEU A 478 -0.16 9.04 -16.62
N ILE A 479 1.01 8.45 -16.43
CA ILE A 479 2.31 9.15 -16.40
C ILE A 479 2.81 9.43 -17.81
N VAL A 480 2.75 8.42 -18.69
CA VAL A 480 3.21 8.48 -20.08
C VAL A 480 2.05 8.14 -21.01
N LYS A 481 1.86 8.93 -22.07
CA LYS A 481 0.91 8.62 -23.14
C LYS A 481 1.60 8.72 -24.49
N GLY A 482 1.73 7.59 -25.19
CA GLY A 482 2.29 7.55 -26.55
C GLY A 482 3.74 8.01 -26.59
N GLY A 483 4.50 7.69 -25.54
CA GLY A 483 5.90 8.11 -25.39
C GLY A 483 6.14 9.47 -24.74
N GLU A 484 5.10 10.27 -24.54
CA GLU A 484 5.22 11.61 -23.94
C GLU A 484 4.77 11.63 -22.48
N LEU A 485 5.49 12.35 -21.63
CA LEU A 485 5.07 12.60 -20.25
C LEU A 485 3.81 13.47 -20.23
N MET A 486 2.82 13.07 -19.43
CA MET A 486 1.62 13.88 -19.23
C MET A 486 1.95 15.15 -18.42
N PRO A 487 1.16 16.24 -18.54
CA PRO A 487 1.53 17.55 -17.98
C PRO A 487 1.87 17.56 -16.48
N ALA A 488 1.14 16.79 -15.67
CA ALA A 488 1.38 16.68 -14.23
C ALA A 488 2.75 16.04 -13.89
N TYR A 489 3.35 15.30 -14.83
CA TYR A 489 4.57 14.53 -14.65
C TYR A 489 5.77 15.11 -15.43
N HIS A 490 5.64 16.30 -16.01
CA HIS A 490 6.74 16.96 -16.73
C HIS A 490 8.00 17.17 -15.88
N TYR A 491 7.88 17.26 -14.56
CA TYR A 491 9.01 17.39 -13.64
C TYR A 491 9.96 16.17 -13.71
N LEU A 492 9.47 14.99 -14.12
CA LEU A 492 10.29 13.79 -14.27
C LEU A 492 11.40 13.95 -15.31
N ARG A 493 11.28 14.91 -16.24
CA ARG A 493 12.33 15.22 -17.22
C ARG A 493 13.66 15.58 -16.58
N GLU A 494 13.66 16.15 -15.39
CA GLU A 494 14.89 16.51 -14.67
C GLU A 494 15.69 15.29 -14.21
N TYR A 495 15.01 14.16 -14.05
CA TYR A 495 15.56 12.89 -13.56
C TYR A 495 15.87 11.90 -14.69
N LEU A 496 15.38 12.15 -15.91
CA LEU A 496 15.66 11.30 -17.05
C LEU A 496 17.16 11.32 -17.40
N PRO A 497 17.69 10.23 -17.96
CA PRO A 497 19.07 10.17 -18.43
C PRO A 497 19.34 11.29 -19.44
N LYS A 498 20.44 12.02 -19.26
CA LYS A 498 20.86 13.06 -20.22
C LYS A 498 21.39 12.40 -21.47
N LYS A 499 20.78 12.70 -22.62
CA LYS A 499 21.23 12.27 -23.95
C LYS A 499 22.57 12.90 -24.35
#